data_AF-G3B502-F1
#
_entry.id   AF-G3B502-F1
#
_cell.length_a   1.000
_cell.length_b   1.000
_cell.length_c   1.000
_cell.angle_alpha   90.00
_cell.angle_beta   90.00
_cell.angle_gamma   90.00
#
_symmetry.space_group_name_H-M   'P 1'
#
loop_
_entity.id
_entity.type
_entity.pdbx_description
1 polymer ?
#
loop_
_entity_poly.entity_id
_entity_poly.type
_entity_poly.pdbx_seq_one_letter_code
_entity_poly.pdbx_strand_id
1 'polypeptide(L)'
;MAGKQTKTAKRANSQNKTRSVESEVTTDSHARNLLESQPKLTPKSVKRQLSKQAIKKQQAKIRLYGAKNGKEYNESQLKIPLLNKAVMPGVKVKSGKKGKKFVDEKNPNVLNLLVKTINDKYDKVNESKLEKARRLEEIRELKRKEMDKKEQEKKIRLMLPELTEERTPRSPPRTKISLCRPRRRVFPLPNPRNPNSSHET
;
A
#
# COMPACT_ATOMS: atom_id res chain seq x y z
N MET A 1 89.76 -4.01 -10.26
CA MET A 1 88.28 -4.00 -10.08
C MET A 1 87.97 -3.46 -8.68
N ALA A 2 87.15 -2.42 -8.55
CA ALA A 2 86.80 -1.83 -7.26
C ALA A 2 85.80 -2.71 -6.50
N GLY A 3 86.09 -3.04 -5.24
CA GLY A 3 85.25 -3.90 -4.40
C GLY A 3 83.89 -3.29 -4.08
N LYS A 4 82.84 -4.12 -4.06
CA LYS A 4 81.46 -3.70 -3.75
C LYS A 4 81.35 -3.35 -2.26
N GLN A 5 80.94 -2.12 -1.96
CA GLN A 5 80.70 -1.62 -0.61
C GLN A 5 79.64 -2.46 0.14
N THR A 6 79.88 -2.75 1.42
CA THR A 6 79.00 -3.57 2.26
C THR A 6 77.66 -2.87 2.51
N LYS A 7 76.59 -3.66 2.72
CA LYS A 7 75.23 -3.14 2.96
C LYS A 7 75.17 -2.24 4.21
N THR A 8 76.03 -2.47 5.19
CA THR A 8 76.13 -1.69 6.43
C THR A 8 76.67 -0.28 6.17
N ALA A 9 77.72 -0.15 5.33
CA ALA A 9 78.28 1.15 4.95
C ALA A 9 77.27 2.01 4.17
N LYS A 10 76.40 1.39 3.37
CA LYS A 10 75.31 2.09 2.65
C LYS A 10 74.22 2.61 3.59
N ARG A 11 73.95 1.96 4.72
CA ARG A 11 72.90 2.35 5.68
C ARG A 11 73.34 3.49 6.62
N ALA A 12 74.61 3.56 6.98
CA ALA A 12 75.13 4.63 7.84
C ALA A 12 74.94 6.03 7.21
N ASN A 13 75.12 6.14 5.89
CA ASN A 13 75.03 7.40 5.17
C ASN A 13 73.60 7.95 4.99
N SER A 14 72.57 7.12 5.21
CA SER A 14 71.16 7.52 5.13
C SER A 14 70.54 7.85 6.49
N GLN A 15 71.07 7.31 7.60
CA GLN A 15 70.51 7.50 8.93
C GLN A 15 70.70 8.92 9.49
N ASN A 16 71.81 9.58 9.17
CA ASN A 16 72.11 10.94 9.69
C ASN A 16 71.42 12.06 8.90
N LYS A 17 70.66 11.76 7.84
CA LYS A 17 70.00 12.77 6.98
C LYS A 17 68.51 12.97 7.28
N THR A 18 67.95 12.24 8.24
CA THR A 18 66.50 12.21 8.49
C THR A 18 66.07 12.91 9.78
N ARG A 19 66.98 13.60 10.47
CA ARG A 19 66.62 14.46 11.61
C ARG A 19 66.68 15.92 11.18
N SER A 20 65.54 16.47 10.75
CA SER A 20 65.37 17.91 10.64
C SER A 20 65.17 18.50 12.04
N VAL A 21 65.98 19.47 12.41
CA VAL A 21 65.79 20.24 13.65
C VAL A 21 64.76 21.32 13.33
N GLU A 22 63.49 20.93 13.37
CA GLU A 22 62.38 21.87 13.24
C GLU A 22 62.10 22.53 14.58
N SER A 23 61.76 23.81 14.56
CA SER A 23 61.45 24.55 15.79
C SER A 23 60.12 24.08 16.39
N GLU A 24 60.11 23.76 17.69
CA GLU A 24 58.93 23.28 18.42
C GLU A 24 57.74 24.25 18.31
N VAL A 25 58.03 25.55 18.18
CA VAL A 25 57.06 26.64 17.98
C VAL A 25 56.21 26.46 16.72
N THR A 26 56.77 25.86 15.67
CA THR A 26 56.06 25.70 14.38
C THR A 26 55.35 24.36 14.24
N THR A 27 55.83 23.33 14.93
CA THR A 27 55.30 21.96 14.89
C THR A 27 54.19 21.74 15.91
N ASP A 28 54.29 22.35 17.10
CA ASP A 28 53.30 22.17 18.16
C ASP A 28 52.04 23.00 17.87
N SER A 29 50.90 22.30 17.81
CA SER A 29 49.58 22.88 17.60
C SER A 29 49.18 23.87 18.69
N HIS A 30 49.61 23.64 19.94
CA HIS A 30 49.31 24.54 21.05
C HIS A 30 50.13 25.83 20.96
N ALA A 31 51.43 25.73 20.68
CA ALA A 31 52.31 26.90 20.49
C ALA A 31 51.89 27.75 19.27
N ARG A 32 51.48 27.10 18.17
CA ARG A 32 51.05 27.77 16.95
C ARG A 32 49.85 28.70 17.16
N ASN A 33 48.93 28.33 18.07
CA ASN A 33 47.73 29.11 18.38
C ASN A 33 48.01 30.39 19.19
N LEU A 34 49.21 30.54 19.77
CA LEU A 34 49.59 31.70 20.58
C LEU A 34 50.32 32.80 19.78
N LEU A 35 50.66 32.55 18.52
CA LEU A 35 51.37 33.53 17.67
C LEU A 35 50.39 34.57 17.09
N GLU A 36 50.70 35.85 17.25
CA GLU A 36 49.88 36.98 16.76
C GLU A 36 49.82 37.09 15.23
N SER A 37 50.86 36.62 14.53
CA SER A 37 50.99 36.72 13.07
C SER A 37 50.45 35.48 12.34
N GLN A 38 49.20 35.06 12.63
CA GLN A 38 48.58 34.01 11.82
C GLN A 38 47.97 34.58 10.52
N PRO A 39 48.48 34.23 9.31
CA PRO A 39 47.65 34.33 8.12
C PRO A 39 46.48 33.35 8.28
N LYS A 40 45.24 33.78 8.01
CA LYS A 40 44.01 32.97 8.19
C LYS A 40 44.13 31.61 7.48
N LEU A 41 44.61 30.62 8.23
CA LEU A 41 44.95 29.26 7.79
C LEU A 41 43.83 28.27 8.10
N THR A 42 42.60 28.75 8.38
CA THR A 42 41.47 27.83 8.39
C THR A 42 41.37 27.23 6.98
N PRO A 43 41.47 25.90 6.83
CA PRO A 43 41.37 25.30 5.51
C PRO A 43 40.01 25.70 4.95
N LYS A 44 40.01 26.33 3.77
CA LYS A 44 38.77 26.65 3.05
C LYS A 44 37.93 25.38 3.03
N SER A 45 36.64 25.49 3.37
CA SER A 45 35.80 24.31 3.47
C SER A 45 35.90 23.49 2.20
N VAL A 46 36.24 22.20 2.35
CA VAL A 46 36.38 21.26 1.22
C VAL A 46 35.11 21.26 0.36
N LYS A 47 33.96 21.51 1.00
CA LYS A 47 32.66 21.67 0.33
C LYS A 47 32.46 23.13 -0.08
N ARG A 48 32.25 23.35 -1.38
CA ARG A 48 31.89 24.65 -1.93
C ARG A 48 30.45 25.01 -1.52
N GLN A 49 30.28 26.18 -0.91
CA GLN A 49 28.94 26.72 -0.64
C GLN A 49 28.22 27.07 -1.94
N LEU A 50 26.89 26.92 -1.96
CA LEU A 50 26.08 27.30 -3.11
C LEU A 50 26.13 28.82 -3.34
N SER A 51 26.07 29.24 -4.60
CA SER A 51 26.00 30.67 -4.94
C SER A 51 24.68 31.29 -4.46
N LYS A 52 24.67 32.60 -4.20
CA LYS A 52 23.46 33.34 -3.77
C LYS A 52 22.28 33.12 -4.73
N GLN A 53 22.55 33.08 -6.04
CA GLN A 53 21.53 32.80 -7.05
C GLN A 53 20.99 31.37 -6.95
N ALA A 54 21.85 30.38 -6.71
CA ALA A 54 21.43 28.99 -6.53
C ALA A 54 20.58 28.82 -5.26
N ILE A 55 20.94 29.49 -4.16
CA ILE A 55 20.13 29.52 -2.93
C ILE A 55 18.76 30.15 -3.19
N LYS A 56 18.70 31.29 -3.90
CA LYS A 56 17.44 31.95 -4.25
C LYS A 56 16.53 31.04 -5.10
N LYS A 57 17.10 30.33 -6.07
CA LYS A 57 16.36 29.33 -6.89
C LYS A 57 15.86 28.16 -6.04
N GLN A 58 16.66 27.65 -5.10
CA GLN A 58 16.22 26.59 -4.19
C GLN A 58 15.09 27.05 -3.26
N GLN A 59 15.21 28.23 -2.65
CA GLN A 59 14.16 28.81 -1.80
C GLN A 59 12.87 29.06 -2.57
N ALA A 60 12.95 29.55 -3.82
CA ALA A 60 11.77 29.72 -4.67
C ALA A 60 11.07 28.38 -4.95
N LYS A 61 11.83 27.32 -5.24
CA LYS A 61 11.28 25.96 -5.42
C LYS A 61 10.64 25.42 -4.15
N ILE A 62 11.25 25.65 -2.98
CA ILE A 62 10.70 25.23 -1.67
C ILE A 62 9.39 25.96 -1.38
N ARG A 63 9.27 27.26 -1.69
CA ARG A 63 8.02 28.01 -1.51
C ARG A 63 6.92 27.52 -2.45
N LEU A 64 7.26 27.19 -3.68
CA LEU A 64 6.29 26.79 -4.71
C LEU A 64 5.79 25.34 -4.53
N TYR A 65 6.69 24.41 -4.18
CA TYR A 65 6.40 22.97 -4.16
C TYR A 65 6.57 22.32 -2.77
N GLY A 66 6.91 23.09 -1.74
CA GLY A 66 7.26 22.58 -0.41
C GLY A 66 8.69 22.04 -0.32
N ALA A 67 9.18 21.87 0.91
CA ALA A 67 10.46 21.21 1.16
C ALA A 67 10.30 19.70 0.90
N LYS A 68 11.06 19.15 -0.06
CA LYS A 68 11.12 17.71 -0.29
C LYS A 68 12.07 17.09 0.73
N ASN A 69 11.52 16.43 1.74
CA ASN A 69 12.28 15.75 2.78
C ASN A 69 12.80 14.40 2.25
N GLY A 70 14.10 14.30 1.96
CA GLY A 70 14.80 13.03 1.74
C GLY A 70 14.32 12.17 0.56
N LYS A 71 15.03 11.06 0.31
CA LYS A 71 14.53 9.98 -0.55
C LYS A 71 13.64 9.12 0.33
N GLU A 72 12.35 9.05 0.00
CA GLU A 72 11.43 8.11 0.63
C GLU A 72 11.81 6.71 0.15
N TYR A 73 12.36 5.89 1.05
CA TYR A 73 12.68 4.50 0.75
C TYR A 73 11.46 3.64 1.03
N ASN A 74 11.05 2.87 0.03
CA ASN A 74 10.01 1.87 0.22
C ASN A 74 10.55 0.69 1.03
N GLU A 75 9.69 -0.01 1.77
CA GLU A 75 10.06 -1.17 2.60
C GLU A 75 10.86 -2.23 1.83
N SER A 76 10.58 -2.39 0.52
CA SER A 76 11.30 -3.29 -0.39
C SER A 76 12.75 -2.89 -0.65
N GLN A 77 13.08 -1.60 -0.58
CA GLN A 77 14.42 -1.08 -0.81
C GLN A 77 15.33 -1.25 0.42
N LEU A 78 14.74 -1.40 1.61
CA LEU A 78 15.47 -1.51 2.87
C LEU A 78 16.00 -2.92 3.15
N LYS A 79 15.75 -3.92 2.29
CA LYS A 79 16.17 -5.33 2.47
C LYS A 79 15.82 -5.89 3.87
N ILE A 80 14.75 -5.39 4.47
CA ILE A 80 14.28 -5.86 5.77
C ILE A 80 13.47 -7.15 5.51
N PRO A 81 13.74 -8.26 6.23
CA PRO A 81 12.94 -9.47 6.09
C PRO A 81 11.49 -9.19 6.51
N LEU A 82 10.55 -9.64 5.68
CA LEU A 82 9.12 -9.51 5.97
C LEU A 82 8.75 -10.50 7.09
N LEU A 83 8.35 -9.97 8.24
CA LEU A 83 7.82 -10.77 9.34
C LEU A 83 6.43 -11.30 8.98
N ASN A 84 6.05 -12.43 9.60
CA ASN A 84 4.71 -12.99 9.48
C ASN A 84 3.67 -11.97 10.00
N LYS A 85 2.85 -11.45 9.09
CA LYS A 85 1.76 -10.52 9.43
C LYS A 85 0.51 -11.31 9.83
N ALA A 86 -0.21 -10.84 10.85
CA ALA A 86 -1.51 -11.41 11.17
C ALA A 86 -2.48 -11.11 10.02
N VAL A 87 -2.91 -12.14 9.29
CA VAL A 87 -3.98 -12.00 8.30
C VAL A 87 -5.26 -11.75 9.07
N MET A 88 -5.75 -10.51 9.06
CA MET A 88 -7.12 -10.23 9.49
C MET A 88 -8.05 -10.96 8.51
N PRO A 89 -8.74 -12.03 8.91
CA PRO A 89 -9.66 -12.70 8.02
C PRO A 89 -10.72 -11.66 7.64
N GLY A 90 -10.81 -11.33 6.36
CA GLY A 90 -11.79 -10.36 5.87
C GLY A 90 -13.16 -10.77 6.39
N VAL A 91 -13.83 -9.88 7.13
CA VAL A 91 -15.22 -10.07 7.50
C VAL A 91 -15.98 -10.10 6.19
N LYS A 92 -16.27 -11.31 5.69
CA LYS A 92 -17.20 -11.49 4.58
C LYS A 92 -18.50 -10.88 5.06
N VAL A 93 -18.83 -9.69 4.54
CA VAL A 93 -20.12 -9.06 4.77
C VAL A 93 -21.13 -10.09 4.29
N LYS A 94 -21.76 -10.81 5.22
CA LYS A 94 -22.87 -11.69 4.88
C LYS A 94 -23.89 -10.76 4.27
N SER A 95 -24.10 -10.86 2.96
CA SER A 95 -25.17 -10.13 2.29
C SER A 95 -26.46 -10.56 2.99
N GLY A 96 -26.97 -9.70 3.86
CA GLY A 96 -28.16 -9.93 4.67
C GLY A 96 -27.88 -10.11 6.17
N LYS A 97 -28.33 -9.13 6.96
CA LYS A 97 -28.93 -9.36 8.27
C LYS A 97 -30.45 -9.42 8.12
N LYS A 98 -31.10 -10.11 9.06
CA LYS A 98 -32.55 -10.16 9.24
C LYS A 98 -33.13 -8.74 9.31
N GLY A 99 -33.74 -8.31 8.21
CA GLY A 99 -34.49 -7.07 8.02
C GLY A 99 -34.87 -6.97 6.54
N LYS A 100 -36.16 -6.72 6.22
CA LYS A 100 -36.61 -6.65 4.82
C LYS A 100 -36.08 -5.36 4.19
N LYS A 101 -35.29 -5.46 3.11
CA LYS A 101 -34.93 -4.30 2.28
C LYS A 101 -36.12 -3.98 1.39
N PHE A 102 -36.73 -2.81 1.59
CA PHE A 102 -37.93 -2.41 0.85
C PHE A 102 -37.63 -1.83 -0.54
N VAL A 103 -36.51 -1.12 -0.68
CA VAL A 103 -36.04 -0.55 -1.96
C VAL A 103 -34.53 -0.70 -2.01
N ASP A 104 -34.00 -1.05 -3.19
CA ASP A 104 -32.55 -1.10 -3.41
C ASP A 104 -31.95 0.31 -3.38
N GLU A 105 -30.86 0.48 -2.62
CA GLU A 105 -30.11 1.75 -2.51
C GLU A 105 -29.63 2.30 -3.87
N LYS A 106 -29.57 1.43 -4.90
CA LYS A 106 -29.21 1.79 -6.28
C LYS A 106 -30.28 2.61 -7.01
N ASN A 107 -31.51 2.61 -6.51
CA ASN A 107 -32.67 3.19 -7.19
C ASN A 107 -33.34 4.30 -6.35
N PRO A 108 -32.69 5.47 -6.18
CA PRO A 108 -33.23 6.56 -5.36
C PRO A 108 -34.58 7.10 -5.88
N ASN A 109 -34.83 7.01 -7.19
CA ASN A 109 -36.07 7.47 -7.81
C ASN A 109 -37.32 6.71 -7.29
N VAL A 110 -37.19 5.42 -7.03
CA VAL A 110 -38.29 4.56 -6.55
C VAL A 110 -38.66 4.93 -5.11
N LEU A 111 -37.65 5.17 -4.27
CA LEU A 111 -37.86 5.64 -2.90
C LEU A 111 -38.56 7.00 -2.89
N ASN A 112 -38.08 7.96 -3.69
CA ASN A 112 -38.66 9.29 -3.76
C ASN A 112 -40.10 9.27 -4.26
N LEU A 113 -40.41 8.43 -5.24
CA LEU A 113 -41.78 8.22 -5.70
C LEU A 113 -42.67 7.70 -4.56
N LEU A 114 -42.23 6.66 -3.86
CA LEU A 114 -42.99 6.06 -2.75
C LEU A 114 -43.28 7.10 -1.66
N VAL A 115 -42.25 7.81 -1.20
CA VAL A 115 -42.38 8.84 -0.16
C VAL A 115 -43.39 9.90 -0.58
N LYS A 116 -43.26 10.47 -1.79
CA LYS A 116 -44.20 11.50 -2.27
C LYS A 116 -45.64 10.98 -2.38
N THR A 117 -45.82 9.78 -2.93
CA THR A 117 -47.17 9.19 -3.06
C THR A 117 -47.81 8.83 -1.72
N ILE A 118 -47.01 8.52 -0.70
CA ILE A 118 -47.49 8.27 0.66
C ILE A 118 -47.90 9.60 1.29
N ASN A 119 -47.04 10.61 1.24
CA ASN A 119 -47.32 11.92 1.79
C ASN A 119 -48.61 12.51 1.20
N ASP A 120 -48.77 12.47 -0.13
CA ASP A 120 -50.00 12.95 -0.79
C ASP A 120 -51.30 12.23 -0.36
N LYS A 121 -51.21 10.98 0.13
CA LYS A 121 -52.39 10.25 0.61
C LYS A 121 -52.78 10.64 2.04
N TYR A 122 -51.80 10.97 2.86
CA TYR A 122 -52.00 11.22 4.29
C TYR A 122 -52.08 12.71 4.63
N ASP A 123 -51.41 13.57 3.86
CA ASP A 123 -51.39 15.01 4.05
C ASP A 123 -52.71 15.63 3.56
N LYS A 124 -53.54 16.04 4.51
CA LYS A 124 -54.79 16.78 4.25
C LYS A 124 -54.52 18.29 4.27
N VAL A 125 -53.60 18.75 3.44
CA VAL A 125 -53.25 20.17 3.36
C VAL A 125 -54.21 20.88 2.41
N ASN A 126 -54.78 22.01 2.87
CA ASN A 126 -55.61 22.87 2.03
C ASN A 126 -54.71 23.69 1.10
N GLU A 127 -54.43 23.14 -0.07
CA GLU A 127 -53.52 23.72 -1.05
C GLU A 127 -54.24 24.47 -2.17
N SER A 128 -53.53 25.39 -2.79
CA SER A 128 -53.99 26.02 -4.03
C SER A 128 -54.03 25.00 -5.18
N LYS A 129 -54.92 25.23 -6.17
CA LYS A 129 -55.03 24.36 -7.37
C LYS A 129 -53.70 24.22 -8.13
N LEU A 130 -52.87 25.26 -8.11
CA LEU A 130 -51.58 25.29 -8.78
C LEU A 130 -50.55 24.39 -8.09
N GLU A 131 -50.51 24.37 -6.76
CA GLU A 131 -49.60 23.51 -6.00
C GLU A 131 -49.95 22.04 -6.18
N LYS A 132 -51.25 21.71 -6.13
CA LYS A 132 -51.73 20.35 -6.42
C LYS A 132 -51.33 19.88 -7.81
N ALA A 133 -51.42 20.75 -8.82
CA ALA A 133 -50.98 20.42 -10.17
C ALA A 133 -49.47 20.14 -10.25
N ARG A 134 -48.65 20.97 -9.59
CA ARG A 134 -47.19 20.79 -9.53
C ARG A 134 -46.79 19.47 -8.86
N ARG A 135 -47.42 19.12 -7.72
CA ARG A 135 -47.15 17.84 -7.03
C ARG A 135 -47.47 16.62 -7.91
N LEU A 136 -48.61 16.66 -8.60
CA LEU A 136 -49.00 15.60 -9.52
C LEU A 136 -48.04 15.49 -10.72
N GLU A 137 -47.54 16.62 -11.21
CA GLU A 137 -46.52 16.66 -12.26
C GLU A 137 -45.20 16.05 -11.79
N GLU A 138 -44.72 16.40 -10.60
CA GLU A 138 -43.52 15.80 -10.01
C GLU A 138 -43.63 14.27 -9.88
N ILE A 139 -44.78 13.77 -9.45
CA ILE A 139 -45.03 12.32 -9.37
C ILE A 139 -45.04 11.68 -10.77
N ARG A 140 -45.62 12.34 -11.77
CA ARG A 140 -45.64 11.84 -13.15
C ARG A 140 -44.23 11.80 -13.73
N GLU A 141 -43.40 12.81 -13.49
CA GLU A 141 -42.01 12.82 -13.94
C GLU A 141 -41.18 11.70 -13.29
N LEU A 142 -41.34 11.48 -11.98
CA LEU A 142 -40.65 10.39 -11.28
C LEU A 142 -41.08 9.03 -11.83
N LYS A 143 -42.37 8.83 -12.13
CA LYS A 143 -42.87 7.62 -12.76
C LYS A 143 -42.31 7.41 -14.17
N ARG A 144 -42.23 8.46 -14.99
CA ARG A 144 -41.61 8.38 -16.34
C ARG A 144 -40.15 7.94 -16.23
N LYS A 145 -39.36 8.60 -15.38
CA LYS A 145 -37.95 8.26 -15.14
C LYS A 145 -37.74 6.83 -14.64
N GLU A 146 -38.67 6.30 -13.84
CA GLU A 146 -38.63 4.90 -13.40
C GLU A 146 -38.94 3.93 -14.55
N MET A 147 -39.95 4.23 -15.37
CA MET A 147 -40.28 3.41 -16.54
C MET A 147 -39.16 3.41 -17.57
N ASP A 148 -38.56 4.57 -17.86
CA ASP A 148 -37.45 4.69 -18.82
C ASP A 148 -36.26 3.81 -18.40
N LYS A 149 -35.90 3.83 -17.11
CA LYS A 149 -34.84 2.97 -16.56
C LYS A 149 -35.20 1.49 -16.67
N LYS A 150 -36.44 1.12 -16.33
CA LYS A 150 -36.92 -0.27 -16.48
C LYS A 150 -36.92 -0.72 -17.94
N GLU A 151 -37.26 0.14 -18.87
CA GLU A 151 -37.21 -0.14 -20.29
C GLU A 151 -35.78 -0.29 -20.80
N GLN A 152 -34.86 0.58 -20.37
CA GLN A 152 -33.43 0.44 -20.68
C GLN A 152 -32.88 -0.88 -20.16
N GLU A 153 -33.18 -1.25 -18.90
CA GLU A 153 -32.78 -2.54 -18.35
C GLU A 153 -33.35 -3.72 -19.14
N LYS A 154 -34.61 -3.64 -19.57
CA LYS A 154 -35.22 -4.67 -20.43
C LYS A 154 -34.53 -4.75 -21.78
N LYS A 155 -34.27 -3.62 -22.43
CA LYS A 155 -33.57 -3.54 -23.73
C LYS A 155 -32.16 -4.13 -23.62
N ILE A 156 -31.40 -3.76 -22.59
CA ILE A 156 -30.06 -4.29 -22.30
C ILE A 156 -30.14 -5.82 -22.10
N ARG A 157 -31.08 -6.30 -21.27
CA ARG A 157 -31.27 -7.75 -21.03
C ARG A 157 -31.70 -8.53 -22.27
N LEU A 158 -32.40 -7.91 -23.22
CA LEU A 158 -32.83 -8.51 -24.48
C LEU A 158 -31.77 -8.45 -25.58
N MET A 159 -30.80 -7.53 -25.49
CA MET A 159 -29.68 -7.39 -26.44
C MET A 159 -28.47 -8.25 -26.04
N LEU A 160 -28.22 -8.43 -24.74
CA LEU A 160 -27.15 -9.33 -24.25
C LEU A 160 -27.28 -10.84 -24.60
N PRO A 161 -28.45 -11.46 -24.84
CA PRO A 161 -28.56 -12.88 -25.11
C PRO A 161 -28.05 -13.27 -26.51
N GLU A 162 -27.81 -12.32 -27.43
CA GLU A 162 -27.21 -12.62 -28.74
C GLU A 162 -25.69 -12.90 -28.67
N LEU A 163 -25.00 -12.49 -27.60
CA LEU A 163 -23.55 -12.73 -27.42
C LEU A 163 -23.23 -13.89 -26.46
N THR A 164 -24.24 -14.61 -25.97
CA THR A 164 -24.08 -15.69 -24.97
C THR A 164 -24.71 -17.02 -25.42
N GLU A 165 -24.67 -17.30 -26.73
CA GLU A 165 -24.89 -18.66 -27.27
C GLU A 165 -23.68 -19.59 -27.08
N GLU A 166 -23.04 -19.56 -25.90
CA GLU A 166 -22.38 -20.73 -25.34
C GLU A 166 -23.12 -21.14 -24.07
N ARG A 167 -24.36 -21.59 -24.27
CA ARG A 167 -25.14 -22.24 -23.22
C ARG A 167 -24.54 -23.62 -22.97
N THR A 168 -23.66 -23.72 -21.98
CA THR A 168 -23.34 -25.01 -21.36
C THR A 168 -24.65 -25.70 -20.94
N PRO A 169 -24.84 -27.00 -21.23
CA PRO A 169 -26.10 -27.66 -20.94
C PRO A 169 -26.32 -27.70 -19.43
N ARG A 170 -27.50 -27.21 -18.99
CA ARG A 170 -27.93 -27.25 -17.60
C ARG A 170 -27.95 -28.72 -17.15
N SER A 171 -27.05 -29.08 -16.25
CA SER A 171 -27.00 -30.41 -15.62
C SER A 171 -28.38 -30.74 -15.00
N PRO A 172 -28.94 -31.93 -15.25
CA PRO A 172 -30.24 -32.29 -14.71
C PRO A 172 -30.23 -32.32 -13.17
N PRO A 173 -31.35 -32.01 -12.51
CA PRO A 173 -31.43 -32.06 -11.05
C PRO A 173 -31.23 -33.50 -10.58
N ARG A 174 -30.20 -33.74 -9.74
CA ARG A 174 -29.99 -35.03 -9.07
C ARG A 174 -31.25 -35.39 -8.26
N THR A 175 -32.01 -36.36 -8.75
CA THR A 175 -33.10 -36.99 -8.03
C THR A 175 -32.55 -37.62 -6.74
N LYS A 176 -33.14 -37.27 -5.60
CA LYS A 176 -32.85 -37.86 -4.29
C LYS A 176 -33.38 -39.30 -4.24
N ILE A 177 -32.66 -40.27 -4.78
CA ILE A 177 -32.99 -41.69 -4.63
C ILE A 177 -31.71 -42.48 -4.34
N SER A 178 -31.76 -43.28 -3.28
CA SER A 178 -30.77 -44.27 -2.80
C SER A 178 -29.55 -43.78 -2.01
N LEU A 179 -29.77 -43.39 -0.75
CA LEU A 179 -28.78 -43.58 0.32
C LEU A 179 -29.12 -44.86 1.11
N CYS A 180 -29.02 -46.02 0.45
CA CYS A 180 -28.76 -47.25 1.18
C CYS A 180 -27.28 -47.22 1.60
N ARG A 181 -27.01 -46.83 2.84
CA ARG A 181 -25.68 -46.92 3.47
C ARG A 181 -25.24 -48.40 3.50
N PRO A 182 -24.07 -48.78 2.93
CA PRO A 182 -23.45 -50.02 3.36
C PRO A 182 -22.83 -49.79 4.75
N ARG A 183 -23.19 -50.64 5.72
CA ARG A 183 -22.55 -50.70 7.04
C ARG A 183 -21.04 -50.89 6.83
N ARG A 184 -20.22 -49.88 7.15
CA ARG A 184 -18.75 -50.03 7.22
C ARG A 184 -18.44 -51.04 8.32
N ARG A 185 -17.84 -52.18 7.95
CA ARG A 185 -17.16 -53.07 8.91
C ARG A 185 -16.01 -52.29 9.53
N VAL A 186 -16.01 -52.18 10.85
CA VAL A 186 -14.89 -51.62 11.61
C VAL A 186 -13.79 -52.68 11.64
N PHE A 187 -12.66 -52.42 10.99
CA PHE A 187 -11.44 -53.22 11.19
C PHE A 187 -10.72 -52.68 12.44
N PRO A 188 -10.36 -53.52 13.41
CA PRO A 188 -9.55 -53.09 14.55
C PRO A 188 -8.13 -52.74 14.08
N LEU A 189 -7.61 -51.61 14.57
CA LEU A 189 -6.24 -51.17 14.32
C LEU A 189 -5.24 -52.16 14.94
N PRO A 190 -4.13 -52.50 14.26
CA PRO A 190 -3.07 -53.30 14.87
C PRO A 190 -2.30 -52.47 15.92
N ASN A 191 -2.08 -53.07 17.09
CA ASN A 191 -1.34 -52.48 18.21
C ASN A 191 0.12 -52.14 17.83
N PRO A 192 0.69 -51.02 18.33
CA PRO A 192 2.09 -50.70 18.10
C PRO A 192 3.01 -51.72 18.81
N ARG A 193 3.99 -52.26 18.09
CA ARG A 193 5.02 -53.17 18.63
C ARG A 193 5.95 -52.39 19.56
N ASN A 194 6.14 -52.90 20.78
CA ASN A 194 7.12 -52.40 21.74
C ASN A 194 8.55 -52.63 21.22
N PRO A 195 9.44 -51.62 21.22
CA PRO A 195 10.81 -51.75 20.72
C PRO A 195 11.81 -52.37 21.73
N ASN A 196 11.35 -52.96 22.84
CA ASN A 196 12.22 -53.57 23.84
C ASN A 196 12.08 -55.10 23.83
N SER A 197 12.69 -55.76 22.84
CA SER A 197 13.04 -57.18 22.92
C SER A 197 14.43 -57.39 22.32
N SER A 198 15.44 -57.10 23.12
CA SER A 198 16.79 -57.63 23.00
C SER A 198 16.78 -59.16 23.14
N HIS A 199 17.44 -59.89 22.23
CA HIS A 199 18.08 -61.21 22.40
C HIS A 199 18.63 -61.58 21.00
N GLU A 200 19.93 -61.50 20.77
CA GLU A 200 20.98 -62.47 21.11
C GLU A 200 21.32 -63.38 19.92
N THR A 201 22.64 -63.49 19.71
CA THR A 201 23.42 -64.38 18.82
C THR A 201 23.32 -64.18 17.32
#